data_AF-A0A2C5ZL69-F1
#
_entry.id   AF-A0A2C5ZL69-F1
#
_cell.length_a   1.000
_cell.length_b   1.000
_cell.length_c   1.000
_cell.angle_alpha   90.00
_cell.angle_beta   90.00
_cell.angle_gamma   90.00
#
_symmetry.space_group_name_H-M   'P 1'
#
loop_
_entity.id
_entity.type
_entity.pdbx_description
1 polymer ?
#
loop_
_entity_poly.entity_id
_entity_poly.type
_entity_poly.pdbx_seq_one_letter_code
_entity_poly.pdbx_strand_id
1 'polypeptide(L)'
;MTAIDTDVNSVKRMFDVNLFGPMQMVHHFHDMIIRATGTIVNIGSIGGIVPYMYGSSYNASKAALHHWSNTLRLEMSPFNHNRSLYSPLASEFKLHVQRTPETTNRFDYAAHVVAQSLKPSPTAWFWYGKATSIIRFFDTFAWRTFWDFVFWREFKLGKVREAHFSRGKTD
;
A
#
# COMPACT_ATOMS: atom_id res chain seq x y z
N MET A 1 17.78 0.13 -0.08
CA MET A 1 18.78 -0.59 -0.90
C MET A 1 18.27 -0.59 -2.34
N THR A 2 19.15 -0.54 -3.35
CA THR A 2 18.69 -0.53 -4.74
C THR A 2 18.11 -1.91 -5.10
N ALA A 3 17.41 -2.02 -6.24
CA ALA A 3 16.83 -3.28 -6.69
C ALA A 3 17.92 -4.35 -6.97
N ILE A 4 19.11 -3.94 -7.39
CA ILE A 4 20.19 -4.85 -7.79
C ILE A 4 21.10 -5.24 -6.63
N ASP A 5 21.13 -4.46 -5.55
CA ASP A 5 22.03 -4.67 -4.40
C ASP A 5 21.35 -5.39 -3.22
N THR A 6 20.06 -5.74 -3.34
CA THR A 6 19.30 -6.25 -2.20
C THR A 6 19.50 -7.74 -1.95
N ASP A 7 19.60 -8.13 -0.68
CA ASP A 7 19.53 -9.53 -0.27
C ASP A 7 18.11 -10.09 -0.49
N VAL A 8 18.03 -11.16 -1.29
CA VAL A 8 16.76 -11.82 -1.65
C VAL A 8 16.06 -12.39 -0.42
N ASN A 9 16.80 -12.87 0.59
CA ASN A 9 16.16 -13.41 1.81
C ASN A 9 15.45 -12.33 2.61
N SER A 10 16.03 -11.12 2.67
CA SER A 10 15.38 -9.94 3.24
C SER A 10 14.14 -9.53 2.45
N VAL A 11 14.16 -9.66 1.12
CA VAL A 11 12.97 -9.43 0.28
C VAL A 11 11.87 -10.45 0.57
N LYS A 12 12.21 -11.74 0.69
CA LYS A 12 11.24 -12.79 1.05
C LYS A 12 10.54 -12.49 2.37
N ARG A 13 11.31 -12.15 3.42
CA ARG A 13 10.75 -11.74 4.72
C ARG A 13 9.79 -10.55 4.62
N MET A 14 10.09 -9.60 3.74
CA MET A 14 9.20 -8.47 3.50
C MET A 14 7.87 -8.90 2.85
N PHE A 15 7.91 -9.84 1.91
CA PHE A 15 6.72 -10.42 1.31
C PHE A 15 5.92 -11.28 2.30
N ASP A 16 6.61 -12.02 3.18
CA ASP A 16 5.99 -12.79 4.27
C ASP A 16 5.08 -11.90 5.12
N VAL A 17 5.55 -10.70 5.46
CA VAL A 17 4.77 -9.74 6.25
C VAL A 17 3.74 -8.98 5.40
N ASN A 18 4.16 -8.39 4.29
CA ASN A 18 3.33 -7.43 3.55
C ASN A 18 2.26 -8.07 2.66
N LEU A 19 2.42 -9.34 2.28
CA LEU A 19 1.54 -10.05 1.35
C LEU A 19 1.01 -11.35 1.96
N PHE A 20 1.91 -12.25 2.36
CA PHE A 20 1.49 -13.57 2.82
C PHE A 20 0.80 -13.53 4.18
N GLY A 21 1.17 -12.60 5.07
CA GLY A 21 0.45 -12.34 6.32
C GLY A 21 -1.04 -12.03 6.09
N PRO A 22 -1.39 -10.99 5.31
CA PRO A 22 -2.77 -10.73 4.90
C PRO A 22 -3.48 -11.93 4.26
N MET A 23 -2.80 -12.68 3.37
CA MET A 23 -3.36 -13.88 2.74
C MET A 23 -3.73 -14.95 3.77
N GLN A 24 -2.84 -15.22 4.73
CA GLN A 24 -3.08 -16.19 5.79
C GLN A 24 -4.22 -15.75 6.70
N MET A 25 -4.30 -14.46 7.05
CA MET A 25 -5.42 -13.94 7.82
C MET A 25 -6.75 -14.16 7.11
N VAL A 26 -6.83 -13.84 5.82
CA VAL A 26 -8.06 -14.09 5.05
C VAL A 26 -8.35 -15.59 4.97
N HIS A 27 -7.35 -16.41 4.67
CA HIS A 27 -7.51 -17.87 4.58
C HIS A 27 -8.08 -18.47 5.88
N HIS A 28 -7.63 -18.03 7.06
CA HIS A 28 -8.10 -18.58 8.32
C HIS A 28 -9.41 -17.98 8.83
N PHE A 29 -9.69 -16.71 8.52
CA PHE A 29 -10.83 -15.98 9.10
C PHE A 29 -12.00 -15.73 8.13
N HIS A 30 -11.89 -16.08 6.84
CA HIS A 30 -12.92 -15.76 5.84
C HIS A 30 -14.32 -16.25 6.23
N ASP A 31 -14.47 -17.48 6.75
CA ASP A 31 -15.78 -18.00 7.18
C ASP A 31 -16.42 -17.18 8.31
N MET A 32 -15.61 -16.69 9.26
CA MET A 32 -16.09 -15.82 10.33
C MET A 32 -16.45 -14.43 9.78
N ILE A 33 -15.62 -13.90 8.88
CA ILE A 33 -15.84 -12.61 8.24
C ILE A 33 -17.13 -12.62 7.42
N ILE A 34 -17.35 -13.67 6.61
CA ILE A 34 -18.57 -13.85 5.82
C ILE A 34 -19.80 -13.92 6.73
N ARG A 35 -19.78 -14.77 7.76
CA ARG A 35 -20.90 -14.92 8.71
C ARG A 35 -21.21 -13.62 9.46
N ALA A 36 -20.17 -12.87 9.83
CA ALA A 36 -20.31 -11.60 10.52
C ALA A 36 -20.62 -10.44 9.58
N THR A 37 -20.64 -10.66 8.26
CA THR A 37 -20.74 -9.62 7.22
C THR A 37 -19.67 -8.52 7.41
N GLY A 38 -18.48 -8.96 7.82
CA GLY A 38 -17.35 -8.12 8.13
C GLY A 38 -16.63 -7.59 6.89
N THR A 39 -15.76 -6.61 7.10
CA THR A 39 -14.99 -5.95 6.04
C THR A 39 -13.52 -6.30 6.17
N ILE A 40 -12.90 -6.73 5.07
CA ILE A 40 -11.44 -6.87 4.97
C ILE A 40 -10.86 -5.55 4.49
N VAL A 41 -9.94 -4.97 5.28
CA VAL A 41 -9.25 -3.72 4.94
C VAL A 41 -7.75 -3.97 4.83
N ASN A 42 -7.25 -4.03 3.59
CA ASN A 42 -5.83 -4.16 3.32
C ASN A 42 -5.17 -2.78 3.18
N ILE A 43 -4.11 -2.54 3.97
CA ILE A 43 -3.39 -1.26 3.94
C ILE A 43 -2.33 -1.27 2.84
N GLY A 44 -2.69 -0.61 1.73
CA GLY A 44 -1.84 -0.40 0.58
C GLY A 44 -0.80 0.71 0.76
N SER A 45 -0.09 1.03 -0.32
CA SER A 45 0.82 2.17 -0.37
C SER A 45 0.89 2.74 -1.77
N ILE A 46 1.20 4.03 -1.88
CA ILE A 46 1.49 4.67 -3.16
C ILE A 46 2.67 4.04 -3.89
N GLY A 47 3.63 3.46 -3.14
CA GLY A 47 4.73 2.70 -3.71
C GLY A 47 4.29 1.44 -4.47
N GLY A 48 3.06 0.94 -4.25
CA GLY A 48 2.49 -0.14 -5.06
C GLY A 48 2.05 0.30 -6.45
N ILE A 49 2.09 1.59 -6.74
CA ILE A 49 1.49 2.22 -7.94
C ILE A 49 2.54 3.01 -8.71
N VAL A 50 3.35 3.81 -8.01
CA VAL A 50 4.43 4.59 -8.62
C VAL A 50 5.80 3.97 -8.31
N PRO A 51 6.77 4.01 -9.25
CA PRO A 51 8.11 3.43 -9.07
C PRO A 51 9.00 4.31 -8.16
N TYR A 52 8.62 4.43 -6.89
CA TYR A 52 9.38 5.19 -5.89
C TYR A 52 10.78 4.59 -5.67
N MET A 53 11.84 5.40 -5.77
CA MET A 53 13.23 4.91 -5.67
C MET A 53 13.59 4.45 -4.26
N TYR A 54 14.61 3.59 -4.15
CA TYR A 54 15.10 2.95 -2.91
C TYR A 54 14.13 2.01 -2.19
N GLY A 55 12.89 1.88 -2.70
CA GLY A 55 11.84 1.01 -2.16
C GLY A 55 11.42 -0.11 -3.10
N SER A 56 12.22 -0.51 -4.10
CA SER A 56 11.80 -1.45 -5.15
C SER A 56 11.10 -2.73 -4.63
N SER A 57 11.71 -3.41 -3.66
CA SER A 57 11.12 -4.62 -3.05
C SER A 57 9.83 -4.32 -2.27
N TYR A 58 9.78 -3.18 -1.59
CA TYR A 58 8.58 -2.71 -0.87
C TYR A 58 7.45 -2.37 -1.85
N ASN A 59 7.76 -1.61 -2.90
CA ASN A 59 6.85 -1.27 -3.99
C ASN A 59 6.26 -2.52 -4.61
N ALA A 60 7.11 -3.50 -4.94
CA ALA A 60 6.67 -4.79 -5.48
C ALA A 60 5.72 -5.52 -4.51
N SER A 61 6.04 -5.57 -3.21
CA SER A 61 5.17 -6.22 -2.22
C SER A 61 3.81 -5.54 -2.09
N LYS A 62 3.74 -4.20 -2.19
CA LYS A 62 2.50 -3.44 -2.11
C LYS A 62 1.69 -3.49 -3.41
N ALA A 63 2.35 -3.54 -4.57
CA ALA A 63 1.71 -3.79 -5.85
C ALA A 63 1.07 -5.19 -5.90
N ALA A 64 1.76 -6.20 -5.38
CA ALA A 64 1.21 -7.54 -5.24
C ALA A 64 -0.01 -7.56 -4.31
N LEU A 65 0.06 -6.89 -3.15
CA LEU A 65 -1.06 -6.77 -2.21
C LEU A 65 -2.27 -6.09 -2.86
N HIS A 66 -2.04 -5.02 -3.62
CA HIS A 66 -3.08 -4.30 -4.37
C HIS A 66 -3.78 -5.19 -5.38
N HIS A 67 -3.01 -5.92 -6.20
CA HIS A 67 -3.57 -6.79 -7.21
C HIS A 67 -4.35 -7.95 -6.59
N TRP A 68 -3.77 -8.60 -5.57
CA TRP A 68 -4.45 -9.67 -4.84
C TRP A 68 -5.75 -9.18 -4.17
N SER A 69 -5.73 -7.99 -3.55
CA SER A 69 -6.93 -7.42 -2.92
C SER A 69 -8.06 -7.13 -3.93
N ASN A 70 -7.71 -6.70 -5.14
CA ASN A 70 -8.69 -6.48 -6.20
C ASN A 70 -9.37 -7.77 -6.63
N THR A 71 -8.60 -8.85 -6.80
CA THR A 71 -9.14 -10.18 -7.12
C THR A 71 -9.98 -10.72 -5.98
N LEU A 72 -9.46 -10.67 -4.74
CA LEU A 72 -10.17 -11.11 -3.54
C LEU A 72 -11.54 -10.45 -3.39
N ARG A 73 -11.64 -9.15 -3.67
CA ARG A 73 -12.92 -8.42 -3.62
C ARG A 73 -13.96 -8.98 -4.59
N LEU A 74 -13.53 -9.37 -5.79
CA LEU A 74 -14.43 -9.96 -6.79
C LEU A 74 -14.87 -11.36 -6.35
N GLU A 75 -13.93 -12.18 -5.87
CA GLU A 75 -14.18 -13.54 -5.39
C GLU A 75 -15.12 -13.56 -4.17
N MET A 76 -14.99 -12.57 -3.27
CA MET A 76 -15.81 -12.45 -2.06
C MET A 76 -17.16 -11.74 -2.29
N SER A 77 -17.37 -11.12 -3.45
CA SER A 77 -18.58 -10.32 -3.73
C SER A 77 -19.92 -11.07 -3.57
N PRO A 78 -20.04 -12.38 -3.88
CA PRO A 78 -21.31 -13.10 -3.72
C PRO A 78 -21.75 -13.25 -2.25
N PHE A 79 -20.81 -13.18 -1.31
CA PHE A 79 -21.04 -13.46 0.11
C PHE A 79 -21.36 -12.21 0.94
N ASN A 80 -21.46 -11.04 0.30
CA ASN A 80 -21.40 -9.74 0.96
C ASN A 80 -22.78 -9.15 1.32
N HIS A 81 -23.62 -9.91 2.04
CA HIS A 81 -24.97 -9.48 2.43
C HIS A 81 -25.14 -9.34 3.97
N ASN A 82 -25.22 -8.08 4.44
CA ASN A 82 -25.92 -7.55 5.65
C ASN A 82 -25.22 -7.35 7.04
N ARG A 83 -24.81 -6.08 7.28
CA ARG A 83 -24.78 -5.31 8.57
C ARG A 83 -23.66 -5.59 9.59
N SER A 84 -22.70 -4.65 9.67
CA SER A 84 -21.64 -4.58 10.71
C SER A 84 -22.14 -4.03 12.06
N LEU A 85 -21.82 -4.74 13.16
CA LEU A 85 -22.23 -4.46 14.56
C LEU A 85 -21.20 -3.70 15.42
N TYR A 86 -20.02 -3.35 14.87
CA TYR A 86 -18.85 -2.95 15.68
C TYR A 86 -18.64 -1.43 15.89
N SER A 87 -19.65 -0.60 15.65
CA SER A 87 -19.62 0.85 15.94
C SER A 87 -19.23 1.23 17.41
N PRO A 88 -19.57 0.44 18.46
CA PRO A 88 -19.35 0.88 19.84
C PRO A 88 -17.93 0.75 20.42
N LEU A 89 -17.00 0.01 19.79
CA LEU A 89 -15.66 -0.31 20.39
C LEU A 89 -14.53 0.63 19.94
N ALA A 90 -14.88 1.71 19.23
CA ALA A 90 -13.92 2.67 18.67
C ALA A 90 -13.26 3.56 19.75
N SER A 91 -13.85 3.66 20.95
CA SER A 91 -13.35 4.44 22.07
C SER A 91 -12.17 3.77 22.79
N GLU A 92 -12.22 2.44 22.91
CA GLU A 92 -11.28 1.63 23.69
C GLU A 92 -9.95 1.45 22.94
N PHE A 93 -10.01 1.33 21.62
CA PHE A 93 -8.85 1.20 20.75
C PHE A 93 -7.97 2.48 20.73
N LYS A 94 -8.58 3.66 20.96
CA LYS A 94 -7.87 4.95 20.99
C LYS A 94 -6.92 5.11 22.19
N LEU A 95 -7.11 4.32 23.25
CA LEU A 95 -6.35 4.45 24.49
C LEU A 95 -4.95 3.80 24.45
N HIS A 96 -4.63 3.01 23.42
CA HIS A 96 -3.53 2.03 23.54
C HIS A 96 -2.24 2.30 22.73
N VAL A 97 -2.11 3.37 21.92
CA VAL A 97 -0.99 3.45 20.96
C VAL A 97 -0.24 4.79 21.01
N GLN A 98 0.95 4.78 21.63
CA GLN A 98 1.90 5.90 21.65
C GLN A 98 3.26 5.53 21.03
N ARG A 99 3.62 6.18 19.91
CA ARG A 99 4.93 6.76 19.51
C ARG A 99 4.94 7.13 18.01
N THR A 100 5.47 8.29 17.62
CA THR A 100 5.49 8.78 16.21
C THR A 100 6.78 9.51 15.83
N PRO A 101 7.30 9.26 14.61
CA PRO A 101 8.04 10.22 13.80
C PRO A 101 7.12 11.00 12.83
N GLU A 102 7.60 12.10 12.24
CA GLU A 102 6.81 13.08 11.44
C GLU A 102 6.38 12.59 10.04
N THR A 103 5.07 12.35 9.85
CA THR A 103 4.36 12.18 8.55
C THR A 103 2.88 12.63 8.71
N THR A 104 2.00 12.43 7.70
CA THR A 104 0.54 12.68 7.83
C THR A 104 0.02 12.10 9.15
N ASN A 105 -0.70 12.91 9.91
CA ASN A 105 -1.18 12.53 11.24
C ASN A 105 -1.91 11.16 11.18
N ARG A 106 -1.35 10.18 11.90
CA ARG A 106 -1.85 8.81 11.92
C ARG A 106 -3.30 8.72 12.41
N PHE A 107 -3.70 9.59 13.33
CA PHE A 107 -5.05 9.60 13.87
C PHE A 107 -6.04 10.11 12.83
N ASP A 108 -5.63 11.10 12.04
CA ASP A 108 -6.44 11.58 10.92
C ASP A 108 -6.57 10.49 9.86
N TYR A 109 -5.47 9.83 9.46
CA TYR A 109 -5.53 8.71 8.52
C TYR A 109 -6.45 7.58 9.03
N ALA A 110 -6.26 7.14 10.27
CA ALA A 110 -7.06 6.07 10.87
C ALA A 110 -8.54 6.43 10.99
N ALA A 111 -8.86 7.66 11.42
CA ALA A 111 -10.23 8.14 11.51
C ALA A 111 -10.94 8.08 10.15
N HIS A 112 -10.25 8.46 9.07
CA HIS A 112 -10.80 8.42 7.73
C HIS A 112 -10.96 6.98 7.21
N VAL A 113 -10.03 6.06 7.52
CA VAL A 113 -10.16 4.64 7.18
C VAL A 113 -11.36 4.01 7.88
N VAL A 114 -11.53 4.26 9.18
CA VAL A 114 -12.68 3.76 9.96
C VAL A 114 -13.98 4.34 9.41
N ALA A 115 -14.05 5.65 9.23
CA ALA A 115 -15.25 6.31 8.69
C ALA A 115 -15.62 5.77 7.30
N GLN A 116 -14.63 5.50 6.45
CA GLN A 116 -14.87 4.90 5.14
C GLN A 116 -15.36 3.46 5.24
N SER A 117 -14.77 2.65 6.13
CA SER A 117 -15.08 1.22 6.29
C SER A 117 -16.47 0.96 6.85
N LEU A 118 -17.03 1.92 7.60
CA LEU A 118 -18.37 1.85 8.19
C LEU A 118 -19.49 2.31 7.25
N LYS A 119 -19.19 2.77 6.03
CA LYS A 119 -20.22 3.18 5.06
C LYS A 119 -21.06 1.97 4.60
N PRO A 120 -22.36 2.14 4.30
CA PRO A 120 -23.19 1.06 3.75
C PRO A 120 -22.66 0.48 2.44
N SER A 121 -21.97 1.30 1.64
CA SER A 121 -21.30 0.91 0.40
C SER A 121 -19.93 1.61 0.33
N PRO A 122 -18.88 1.03 0.93
CA PRO A 122 -17.55 1.63 0.93
C PRO A 122 -16.92 1.49 -0.46
N THR A 123 -16.14 2.50 -0.87
CA THR A 123 -15.39 2.41 -2.13
C THR A 123 -14.30 1.35 -2.03
N ALA A 124 -14.13 0.57 -3.09
CA ALA A 124 -13.08 -0.45 -3.17
C ALA A 124 -11.66 0.13 -2.99
N TRP A 125 -11.46 1.37 -3.46
CA TRP A 125 -10.22 2.12 -3.30
C TRP A 125 -10.49 3.38 -2.51
N PHE A 126 -9.81 3.52 -1.38
CA PHE A 126 -9.83 4.73 -0.57
C PHE A 126 -8.43 5.33 -0.53
N TRP A 127 -8.34 6.58 -0.97
CA TRP A 127 -7.08 7.30 -1.09
C TRP A 127 -7.08 8.47 -0.11
N TYR A 128 -6.08 8.51 0.78
CA TYR A 128 -5.96 9.57 1.76
C TYR A 128 -4.48 9.86 2.05
N GLY A 129 -4.08 11.13 1.98
CA GLY A 129 -2.71 11.57 2.21
C GLY A 129 -2.33 12.81 1.40
N LYS A 130 -1.14 13.35 1.68
CA LYS A 130 -0.58 14.46 0.91
C LYS A 130 -0.17 13.97 -0.49
N ALA A 131 -0.49 14.74 -1.52
CA ALA A 131 -0.23 14.44 -2.94
C ALA A 131 -1.00 13.26 -3.57
N THR A 132 -1.87 12.55 -2.83
CA THR A 132 -2.63 11.40 -3.37
C THR A 132 -3.54 11.78 -4.55
N SER A 133 -4.18 12.95 -4.51
CA SER A 133 -5.05 13.41 -5.61
C SER A 133 -4.29 13.64 -6.91
N ILE A 134 -3.07 14.17 -6.82
CA ILE A 134 -2.20 14.41 -7.98
C ILE A 134 -1.72 13.07 -8.53
N ILE A 135 -1.25 12.18 -7.67
CA ILE A 135 -0.77 10.86 -8.11
C ILE A 135 -1.89 10.05 -8.75
N ARG A 136 -3.10 10.06 -8.17
CA ARG A 136 -4.26 9.40 -8.77
C ARG A 136 -4.56 9.92 -10.18
N PHE A 137 -4.50 11.23 -10.39
CA PHE A 137 -4.73 11.82 -11.72
C PHE A 137 -3.70 11.31 -12.74
N PHE A 138 -2.40 11.37 -12.41
CA PHE A 138 -1.36 10.95 -13.35
C PHE A 138 -1.31 9.43 -13.54
N ASP A 139 -1.57 8.63 -12.51
CA ASP A 139 -1.72 7.17 -12.65
C ASP A 139 -2.91 6.79 -13.53
N THR A 140 -4.00 7.55 -13.48
CA THR A 140 -5.20 7.26 -14.27
C THR A 140 -5.10 7.73 -15.72
N PHE A 141 -4.45 8.87 -15.98
CA PHE A 141 -4.53 9.56 -17.27
C PHE A 141 -3.20 9.75 -17.99
N ALA A 142 -2.05 9.60 -17.30
CA ALA A 142 -0.75 9.81 -17.92
C ALA A 142 -0.17 8.52 -18.48
N TRP A 143 0.86 8.67 -19.32
CA TRP A 143 1.61 7.53 -19.82
C TRP A 143 2.42 6.90 -18.69
N ARG A 144 2.63 5.58 -18.75
CA ARG A 144 3.32 4.81 -17.68
C ARG A 144 4.72 5.32 -17.35
N THR A 145 5.42 5.89 -18.34
CA THR A 145 6.78 6.46 -18.20
C THR A 145 6.80 7.90 -17.68
N PHE A 146 5.64 8.51 -17.43
CA PHE A 146 5.54 9.84 -16.83
C PHE A 146 6.32 9.90 -15.50
N TRP A 147 6.16 8.88 -14.66
CA TRP A 147 6.86 8.80 -13.39
C TRP A 147 8.37 8.63 -13.55
N ASP A 148 8.84 8.00 -14.64
CA ASP A 148 10.26 7.88 -14.92
C ASP A 148 10.90 9.27 -15.11
N PHE A 149 10.22 10.16 -15.85
CA PHE A 149 10.67 11.54 -16.03
C PHE A 149 10.68 12.33 -14.71
N VAL A 150 9.60 12.22 -13.92
CA VAL A 150 9.48 12.92 -12.62
C VAL A 150 10.61 12.50 -11.69
N PHE A 151 10.76 11.20 -11.49
CA PHE A 151 11.71 10.66 -10.54
C PHE A 151 13.16 10.77 -11.02
N TRP A 152 13.42 10.74 -12.34
CA TRP A 152 14.75 11.04 -12.88
C TRP A 152 15.28 12.40 -12.40
N ARG A 153 14.42 13.42 -12.43
CA ARG A 153 14.75 14.78 -11.97
C ARG A 153 14.83 14.88 -10.46
N GLU A 154 13.84 14.32 -9.76
CA GLU A 154 13.74 14.41 -8.29
C GLU A 154 14.93 13.74 -7.59
N PHE A 155 15.32 12.55 -8.05
CA PHE A 155 16.41 11.77 -7.45
C PHE A 155 17.78 12.04 -8.09
N LYS A 156 17.88 12.99 -9.03
CA LYS A 156 19.15 13.41 -9.66
C LYS A 156 19.92 12.24 -10.28
N LEU A 157 19.24 11.33 -10.98
CA LEU A 157 19.84 10.11 -11.54
C LEU A 157 20.96 10.38 -12.57
N GLY A 158 21.01 11.56 -13.16
CA GLY A 158 22.14 12.00 -14.01
C GLY A 158 23.50 11.86 -13.32
N LYS A 159 23.57 12.11 -12.00
CA LYS A 159 24.82 11.98 -11.23
C LYS A 159 25.33 10.54 -11.17
N VAL A 160 24.42 9.56 -11.07
CA VAL A 160 24.78 8.13 -11.05
C VAL A 160 25.33 7.71 -12.41
N ARG A 161 24.68 8.18 -13.48
CA ARG A 161 25.12 7.96 -14.85
C ARG A 161 26.52 8.54 -15.08
N GLU A 162 26.75 9.79 -14.68
CA GLU A 162 28.06 10.44 -14.75
C GLU A 162 29.13 9.66 -13.98
N ALA A 163 28.86 9.30 -12.71
CA ALA A 163 29.79 8.55 -11.88
C ALA A 163 30.17 7.18 -12.49
N HIS A 164 29.22 6.49 -13.12
CA HIS A 164 29.48 5.23 -13.83
C HIS A 164 30.42 5.44 -15.03
N PHE A 165 30.19 6.46 -15.86
CA PHE A 165 31.04 6.75 -17.02
C PHE A 165 32.43 7.27 -16.63
N SER A 166 32.56 7.97 -15.51
CA SER A 166 33.87 8.39 -14.98
C SER A 166 34.71 7.20 -14.52
N ARG A 167 34.09 6.14 -13.96
CA ARG A 167 34.77 4.90 -13.55
C ARG A 167 35.38 4.14 -14.74
N GLY A 168 34.65 4.06 -15.85
CA GLY A 168 35.14 3.35 -17.05
C GLY A 168 36.20 4.10 -17.87
N LYS A 169 36.66 5.29 -17.44
CA LYS A 169 37.75 6.04 -18.08
C LYS A 169 39.08 5.95 -17.31
N THR A 170 39.06 5.38 -16.11
CA THR A 170 40.22 5.23 -15.22
C THR A 170 40.79 3.80 -15.20
N ASP A 171 40.16 2.87 -15.92
CA ASP A 171 40.62 1.51 -16.20
C ASP A 171 41.10 1.41 -17.65
#